data_AF-A0A6J3C0P4-F1
#
_entry.id   AF-A0A6J3C0P4-F1
#
_cell.length_a   1.000
_cell.length_b   1.000
_cell.length_c   1.000
_cell.angle_alpha   90.00
_cell.angle_beta   90.00
_cell.angle_gamma   90.00
#
_symmetry.space_group_name_H-M   'P 1'
#
loop_
_entity.id
_entity.type
_entity.pdbx_description
1 polymer ?
#
loop_
_entity_poly.entity_id
_entity_poly.type
_entity_poly.pdbx_seq_one_letter_code
_entity_poly.pdbx_strand_id
1 'polypeptide(L)'
;MSKRTVLNENYKGIVENFPIPAELHERPDGTTYASFGDVVPIHCCTPEQVSKLAKVTHHYCDVFTQELMAPLEELAYVRLDENTAEKVFINRTKRLLITSSDGQLAQWRCAPSFESANQYVAGAPVVNQDGALLSVVTARKGNHYAVSTFEVCFYFHTIFAYFPQLRILRIYFLACWCYSKYYGAETFNSREELTEYISKTPPASVGPSEPPTAILVQGKTPRLALVAKNGRQIAHHYLPPGLVTEVDYL
;
A
#
# COMPACT_ATOMS: atom_id res chain seq x y z
N MET A 1 -7.26 -15.51 -25.91
CA MET A 1 -6.10 -15.30 -25.02
C MET A 1 -6.48 -15.84 -23.64
N SER A 2 -5.57 -16.56 -23.00
CA SER A 2 -5.77 -17.12 -21.66
C SER A 2 -6.00 -15.99 -20.65
N LYS A 3 -7.13 -15.99 -19.93
CA LYS A 3 -7.45 -14.96 -18.92
C LYS A 3 -6.76 -15.27 -17.58
N ARG A 4 -5.43 -15.46 -17.62
CA ARG A 4 -4.61 -15.76 -16.43
C ARG A 4 -4.30 -14.49 -15.66
N THR A 5 -4.44 -14.54 -14.33
CA THR A 5 -3.98 -13.51 -13.39
C THR A 5 -2.63 -13.84 -12.77
N VAL A 6 -1.91 -14.81 -13.35
CA VAL A 6 -0.57 -15.23 -12.98
C VAL A 6 0.35 -15.26 -14.20
N LEU A 7 1.63 -14.95 -13.98
CA LEU A 7 2.66 -14.89 -15.02
C LEU A 7 3.37 -16.23 -15.24
N ASN A 8 3.35 -17.14 -14.26
CA ASN A 8 3.96 -18.45 -14.38
C ASN A 8 3.10 -19.41 -15.23
N GLU A 9 3.76 -20.24 -16.04
CA GLU A 9 3.08 -21.20 -16.93
C GLU A 9 2.38 -22.33 -16.16
N ASN A 10 3.02 -22.81 -15.10
CA ASN A 10 2.56 -23.93 -14.27
C ASN A 10 2.12 -23.43 -12.90
N TYR A 11 0.85 -23.64 -12.54
CA TYR A 11 0.31 -23.24 -11.24
C TYR A 11 1.00 -23.97 -10.09
N LYS A 12 1.14 -23.26 -8.96
CA LYS A 12 1.76 -23.74 -7.72
C LYS A 12 0.73 -23.74 -6.58
N GLY A 13 1.08 -24.42 -5.50
CA GLY A 13 0.25 -24.47 -4.30
C GLY A 13 -0.97 -25.39 -4.43
N ILE A 14 -1.97 -25.14 -3.58
CA ILE A 14 -3.23 -25.91 -3.55
C ILE A 14 -4.19 -25.27 -4.55
N VAL A 15 -4.29 -25.85 -5.74
CA VAL A 15 -5.17 -25.37 -6.81
C VAL A 15 -6.53 -26.05 -6.68
N GLU A 16 -7.59 -25.27 -6.56
CA GLU A 16 -8.97 -25.74 -6.52
C GLU A 16 -9.76 -25.21 -7.73
N ASN A 17 -10.75 -25.97 -8.19
CA ASN A 17 -11.71 -25.52 -9.20
C ASN A 17 -12.67 -24.51 -8.54
N PHE A 18 -12.32 -23.23 -8.66
CA PHE A 18 -13.02 -22.13 -8.02
C PHE A 18 -13.02 -20.93 -8.98
N PRO A 19 -14.11 -20.72 -9.75
CA PRO A 19 -14.17 -19.66 -10.74
C PRO A 19 -14.32 -18.29 -10.08
N ILE A 20 -13.41 -17.37 -10.40
CA ILE A 20 -13.43 -15.98 -9.91
C ILE A 20 -13.41 -15.04 -11.13
N PRO A 21 -14.34 -14.07 -11.25
CA PRO A 21 -14.30 -13.13 -12.36
C PRO A 21 -13.12 -12.16 -12.22
N ALA A 22 -12.50 -11.82 -13.35
CA ALA A 22 -11.53 -10.73 -13.45
C ALA A 22 -11.46 -10.22 -14.89
N GLU A 23 -11.12 -8.95 -15.03
CA GLU A 23 -10.76 -8.32 -16.31
C GLU A 23 -9.26 -8.01 -16.32
N LEU A 24 -8.61 -8.21 -17.46
CA LEU A 24 -7.19 -7.91 -17.63
C LEU A 24 -7.02 -6.63 -18.43
N HIS A 25 -6.08 -5.83 -17.99
CA HIS A 25 -5.75 -4.52 -18.53
C HIS A 25 -4.24 -4.41 -18.71
N GLU A 26 -3.81 -3.51 -19.57
CA GLU A 26 -2.40 -3.21 -19.80
C GLU A 26 -2.15 -1.73 -19.52
N ARG A 27 -1.10 -1.43 -18.76
CA ARG A 27 -0.62 -0.06 -18.56
C ARG A 27 0.14 0.43 -19.80
N PRO A 28 0.33 1.74 -19.98
CA PRO A 28 1.14 2.27 -21.09
C PRO A 28 2.58 1.75 -21.14
N ASP A 29 3.12 1.24 -20.04
CA ASP A 29 4.46 0.63 -19.95
C ASP A 29 4.49 -0.86 -20.30
N GLY A 30 3.35 -1.45 -20.69
CA GLY A 30 3.21 -2.86 -21.03
C GLY A 30 2.95 -3.79 -19.84
N THR A 31 2.90 -3.25 -18.60
CA THR A 31 2.62 -4.06 -17.41
C THR A 31 1.15 -4.45 -17.36
N THR A 32 0.89 -5.76 -17.25
CA THR A 32 -0.47 -6.29 -17.10
C THR A 32 -0.95 -6.17 -15.65
N TYR A 33 -2.20 -5.75 -15.48
CA TYR A 33 -2.90 -5.78 -14.21
C TYR A 33 -4.34 -6.27 -14.39
N ALA A 34 -5.01 -6.59 -13.29
CA ALA A 34 -6.39 -7.05 -13.27
C ALA A 34 -7.32 -6.10 -12.52
N SER A 35 -8.62 -6.20 -12.80
CA SER A 35 -9.68 -5.61 -11.99
C SER A 35 -10.76 -6.63 -11.64
N PHE A 36 -11.47 -6.36 -10.54
CA PHE A 36 -12.68 -7.10 -10.14
C PHE A 36 -13.87 -6.14 -10.19
N GLY A 37 -14.59 -6.12 -11.32
CA GLY A 37 -15.52 -5.03 -11.62
C GLY A 37 -14.77 -3.69 -11.59
N ASP A 38 -15.26 -2.75 -10.76
CA ASP A 38 -14.66 -1.43 -10.57
C ASP A 38 -13.47 -1.42 -9.58
N VAL A 39 -13.12 -2.56 -8.97
CA VAL A 39 -12.04 -2.64 -7.98
C VAL A 39 -10.69 -2.76 -8.67
N VAL A 40 -9.78 -1.83 -8.37
CA VAL A 40 -8.46 -1.73 -9.01
C VAL A 40 -7.40 -1.18 -8.03
N PRO A 41 -6.13 -1.63 -8.08
CA PRO A 41 -5.09 -1.03 -7.26
C PRO A 41 -4.77 0.41 -7.65
N ILE A 42 -4.50 1.29 -6.68
CA ILE A 42 -4.29 2.72 -6.93
C ILE A 42 -3.05 2.95 -7.80
N HIS A 43 -1.96 2.23 -7.54
CA HIS A 43 -0.72 2.33 -8.35
C HIS A 43 -0.88 1.81 -9.79
N CYS A 44 -1.99 1.16 -10.14
CA CYS A 44 -2.30 0.76 -11.52
C CYS A 44 -2.96 1.87 -12.35
N CYS A 45 -3.45 2.94 -11.70
CA CYS A 45 -4.28 3.94 -12.33
C CYS A 45 -3.48 5.10 -12.91
N THR A 46 -3.95 5.67 -14.03
CA THR A 46 -3.45 6.96 -14.52
C THR A 46 -3.86 8.10 -13.58
N PRO A 47 -3.20 9.27 -13.64
CA PRO A 47 -3.59 10.44 -12.85
C PRO A 47 -5.07 10.84 -13.03
N GLU A 48 -5.61 10.70 -14.23
CA GLU A 48 -7.01 10.99 -14.55
C GLU A 48 -7.96 10.00 -13.86
N GLN A 49 -7.62 8.71 -13.88
CA GLN A 49 -8.37 7.67 -13.18
C GLN A 49 -8.33 7.88 -11.66
N VAL A 50 -7.15 8.19 -11.10
CA VAL A 50 -6.99 8.52 -9.68
C VAL A 50 -7.90 9.68 -9.28
N SER A 51 -7.88 10.79 -10.04
CA SER A 51 -8.71 11.97 -9.78
C SER A 51 -10.22 11.67 -9.81
N LYS A 52 -10.65 10.72 -10.65
CA LYS A 52 -12.05 10.28 -10.73
C LYS A 52 -12.43 9.36 -9.56
N LEU A 53 -11.65 8.30 -9.34
CA LEU A 53 -11.96 7.24 -8.38
C LEU A 53 -11.82 7.70 -6.93
N ALA A 54 -10.89 8.61 -6.63
CA ALA A 54 -10.70 9.16 -5.29
C ALA A 54 -11.95 9.83 -4.70
N LYS A 55 -12.91 10.24 -5.55
CA LYS A 55 -14.14 10.93 -5.12
C LYS A 55 -15.24 9.99 -4.62
N VAL A 56 -15.16 8.71 -4.98
CA VAL A 56 -16.24 7.73 -4.77
C VAL A 56 -15.78 6.47 -4.03
N THR A 57 -14.48 6.36 -3.74
CA THR A 57 -13.90 5.16 -3.16
C THR A 57 -14.10 5.05 -1.65
N HIS A 58 -14.26 3.83 -1.15
CA HIS A 58 -13.86 3.50 0.22
C HIS A 58 -12.33 3.46 0.33
N HIS A 59 -11.79 3.80 1.50
CA HIS A 59 -10.36 3.99 1.69
C HIS A 59 -9.67 2.70 2.18
N TYR A 60 -9.25 1.89 1.21
CA TYR A 60 -8.32 0.79 1.42
C TYR A 60 -6.94 1.20 0.88
N CYS A 61 -5.88 0.84 1.61
CA CYS A 61 -4.54 1.22 1.20
C CYS A 61 -4.23 0.56 -0.15
N ASP A 62 -3.89 1.37 -1.13
CA ASP A 62 -3.59 0.97 -2.50
C ASP A 62 -4.74 0.27 -3.26
N VAL A 63 -6.01 0.43 -2.85
CA VAL A 63 -7.16 -0.17 -3.55
C VAL A 63 -8.28 0.85 -3.69
N PHE A 64 -8.73 1.07 -4.93
CA PHE A 64 -9.99 1.75 -5.22
C PHE A 64 -11.14 0.74 -5.24
N THR A 65 -12.23 1.06 -4.55
CA THR A 65 -13.47 0.27 -4.55
C THR A 65 -14.66 1.15 -4.14
N GLN A 66 -15.80 0.99 -4.79
CA GLN A 66 -17.05 1.68 -4.41
C GLN A 66 -17.86 0.92 -3.35
N GLU A 67 -17.50 -0.33 -3.07
CA GLU A 67 -18.16 -1.17 -2.09
C GLU A 67 -17.20 -1.59 -0.97
N LEU A 68 -17.75 -1.90 0.21
CA LEU A 68 -16.98 -2.49 1.29
C LEU A 68 -16.62 -3.94 0.93
N MET A 69 -15.34 -4.26 0.97
CA MET A 69 -14.86 -5.64 0.85
C MET A 69 -15.25 -6.46 2.09
N ALA A 70 -15.43 -7.76 1.89
CA ALA A 70 -15.79 -8.70 2.94
C ALA A 70 -14.69 -8.79 4.01
N PRO A 71 -15.05 -9.11 5.27
CA PRO A 71 -14.09 -9.25 6.37
C PRO A 71 -13.04 -10.32 6.09
N LEU A 72 -11.79 -10.07 6.49
CA LEU A 72 -10.71 -11.02 6.31
C LEU A 72 -10.89 -12.26 7.20
N GLU A 73 -10.77 -13.45 6.62
CA GLU A 73 -10.89 -14.73 7.32
C GLU A 73 -9.51 -15.39 7.56
N GLU A 74 -9.48 -16.68 7.93
CA GLU A 74 -8.22 -17.43 8.11
C GLU A 74 -7.58 -17.86 6.80
N LEU A 75 -8.39 -18.07 5.76
CA LEU A 75 -7.96 -18.51 4.44
C LEU A 75 -8.64 -17.69 3.34
N ALA A 76 -8.06 -17.73 2.15
CA ALA A 76 -8.59 -17.05 0.97
C ALA A 76 -8.29 -17.87 -0.30
N TYR A 77 -8.96 -17.49 -1.37
CA TYR A 77 -8.77 -18.00 -2.72
C TYR A 77 -8.25 -16.87 -3.61
N VAL A 78 -7.10 -17.08 -4.23
CA VAL A 78 -6.47 -16.11 -5.13
C VAL A 78 -6.60 -16.60 -6.56
N ARG A 79 -7.19 -15.78 -7.42
CA ARG A 79 -7.51 -16.18 -8.80
C ARG A 79 -6.24 -16.53 -9.59
N LEU A 80 -6.23 -17.70 -10.24
CA LEU A 80 -5.19 -18.11 -11.18
C LEU A 80 -5.66 -17.86 -12.63
N ASP A 81 -6.84 -18.39 -12.97
CA ASP A 81 -7.48 -18.23 -14.28
C ASP A 81 -9.02 -18.20 -14.16
N GLU A 82 -9.73 -18.41 -15.27
CA GLU A 82 -11.20 -18.42 -15.30
C GLU A 82 -11.87 -19.50 -14.44
N ASN A 83 -11.20 -20.62 -14.18
CA ASN A 83 -11.80 -21.80 -13.56
C ASN A 83 -11.13 -22.19 -12.24
N THR A 84 -9.93 -21.68 -11.97
CA THR A 84 -9.10 -22.12 -10.86
C THR A 84 -8.58 -20.98 -10.00
N ALA A 85 -8.41 -21.28 -8.72
CA ALA A 85 -7.82 -20.40 -7.74
C ALA A 85 -6.86 -21.18 -6.83
N GLU A 86 -5.85 -20.50 -6.30
CA GLU A 86 -4.99 -21.04 -5.27
C GLU A 86 -5.62 -20.78 -3.90
N LYS A 87 -5.74 -21.82 -3.08
CA LYS A 87 -6.13 -21.71 -1.69
C LYS A 87 -4.91 -21.39 -0.82
N VAL A 88 -4.98 -20.29 -0.08
CA VAL A 88 -3.88 -19.77 0.73
C VAL A 88 -4.35 -19.44 2.15
N PHE A 89 -3.44 -19.55 3.12
CA PHE A 89 -3.68 -19.09 4.49
C PHE A 89 -3.25 -17.63 4.65
N ILE A 90 -4.03 -16.88 5.43
CA ILE A 90 -3.73 -15.50 5.78
C ILE A 90 -2.81 -15.47 7.00
N ASN A 91 -1.60 -14.98 6.80
CA ASN A 91 -0.59 -14.76 7.82
C ASN A 91 -0.68 -13.34 8.39
N ARG A 92 -1.24 -13.24 9.61
CA ARG A 92 -1.34 -11.98 10.38
C ARG A 92 -0.07 -11.61 11.15
N THR A 93 0.91 -12.50 11.20
CA THR A 93 2.20 -12.30 11.87
C THR A 93 3.20 -11.61 10.94
N LYS A 94 3.34 -12.11 9.71
CA LYS A 94 4.22 -11.49 8.71
C LYS A 94 3.46 -10.39 7.98
N ARG A 95 3.80 -9.13 8.29
CA ARG A 95 3.12 -7.96 7.75
C ARG A 95 4.00 -7.18 6.78
N LEU A 96 3.36 -6.69 5.71
CA LEU A 96 3.97 -5.81 4.72
C LEU A 96 3.43 -4.40 4.92
N LEU A 97 4.32 -3.41 4.97
CA LEU A 97 3.93 -2.00 4.95
C LEU A 97 3.65 -1.60 3.51
N ILE A 98 2.36 -1.42 3.21
CA ILE A 98 1.91 -0.82 1.95
C ILE A 98 1.51 0.63 2.19
N THR A 99 1.64 1.43 1.15
CA THR A 99 1.38 2.87 1.16
C THR A 99 0.81 3.31 -0.18
N SER A 100 -0.12 4.24 -0.19
CA SER A 100 -0.67 4.77 -1.43
C SER A 100 -1.06 6.24 -1.29
N SER A 101 -1.24 6.91 -2.42
CA SER A 101 -1.83 8.24 -2.46
C SER A 101 -2.83 8.31 -3.61
N ASP A 102 -4.05 8.76 -3.31
CA ASP A 102 -5.10 9.02 -4.30
C ASP A 102 -5.25 10.53 -4.61
N GLY A 103 -4.30 11.35 -4.13
CA GLY A 103 -4.33 12.80 -4.23
C GLY A 103 -5.16 13.50 -3.13
N GLN A 104 -5.99 12.76 -2.38
CA GLN A 104 -6.76 13.26 -1.25
C GLN A 104 -6.25 12.73 0.10
N LEU A 105 -5.80 11.47 0.13
CA LEU A 105 -5.26 10.80 1.31
C LEU A 105 -3.92 10.13 0.98
N ALA A 106 -2.96 10.30 1.89
CA ALA A 106 -1.76 9.46 1.94
C ALA A 106 -2.01 8.31 2.92
N GLN A 107 -2.30 7.13 2.38
CA GLN A 107 -2.67 5.95 3.14
C GLN A 107 -1.45 5.08 3.42
N TRP A 108 -1.49 4.36 4.54
CA TRP A 108 -0.51 3.34 4.88
C TRP A 108 -1.19 2.21 5.65
N ARG A 109 -0.68 0.99 5.52
CA ARG A 109 -1.22 -0.19 6.19
C ARG A 109 -0.13 -1.20 6.47
N CYS A 110 -0.11 -1.71 7.71
CA CYS A 110 0.63 -2.93 8.05
C CYS A 110 -0.22 -4.15 7.66
N ALA A 111 -0.27 -4.43 6.36
CA ALA A 111 -1.13 -5.45 5.79
C ALA A 111 -0.69 -6.87 6.22
N PRO A 112 -1.62 -7.75 6.61
CA PRO A 112 -1.31 -9.19 6.66
C PRO A 112 -0.88 -9.69 5.28
N SER A 113 -0.31 -10.89 5.23
CA SER A 113 0.16 -11.47 3.98
C SER A 113 -0.38 -12.87 3.73
N PHE A 114 -0.31 -13.34 2.50
CA PHE A 114 -0.30 -14.76 2.18
C PHE A 114 1.01 -15.10 1.46
N GLU A 115 1.43 -16.36 1.53
CA GLU A 115 2.62 -16.84 0.84
C GLU A 115 2.22 -17.67 -0.38
N SER A 116 2.81 -17.37 -1.54
CA SER A 116 2.61 -18.14 -2.76
C SER A 116 3.85 -18.12 -3.65
N ALA A 117 4.10 -19.25 -4.33
CA ALA A 117 5.12 -19.35 -5.37
C ALA A 117 4.59 -18.98 -6.77
N ASN A 118 3.29 -18.74 -6.92
CA ASN A 118 2.72 -18.17 -8.13
C ASN A 118 3.11 -16.69 -8.24
N GLN A 119 3.25 -16.19 -9.47
CA GLN A 119 3.58 -14.81 -9.76
C GLN A 119 2.31 -14.07 -10.19
N TYR A 120 1.53 -13.60 -9.22
CA TYR A 120 0.31 -12.83 -9.48
C TYR A 120 0.59 -11.47 -10.11
N VAL A 121 -0.31 -11.04 -11.00
CA VAL A 121 -0.38 -9.64 -11.46
C VAL A 121 -1.04 -8.75 -10.40
N ALA A 122 -0.74 -7.45 -10.42
CA ALA A 122 -1.49 -6.48 -9.61
C ALA A 122 -3.00 -6.58 -9.91
N GLY A 123 -3.82 -6.44 -8.88
CA GLY A 123 -5.27 -6.47 -9.00
C GLY A 123 -5.89 -7.87 -9.07
N ALA A 124 -5.09 -8.94 -9.03
CA ALA A 124 -5.62 -10.30 -8.97
C ALA A 124 -6.58 -10.45 -7.77
N PRO A 125 -7.83 -10.91 -7.98
CA PRO A 125 -8.83 -11.00 -6.91
C PRO A 125 -8.45 -11.98 -5.81
N VAL A 126 -8.70 -11.59 -4.56
CA VAL A 126 -8.58 -12.43 -3.36
C VAL A 126 -9.97 -12.52 -2.72
N VAL A 127 -10.56 -13.72 -2.70
CA VAL A 127 -11.94 -13.94 -2.25
C VAL A 127 -12.02 -14.94 -1.09
N ASN A 128 -13.11 -14.95 -0.35
CA ASN A 128 -13.37 -15.96 0.68
C ASN A 128 -14.01 -17.24 0.08
N GLN A 129 -14.41 -18.19 0.94
CA GLN A 129 -15.05 -19.45 0.52
C GLN A 129 -16.38 -19.24 -0.23
N ASP A 130 -17.10 -18.16 0.08
CA ASP A 130 -18.36 -17.80 -0.57
C ASP A 130 -18.16 -17.03 -1.89
N GLY A 131 -16.90 -16.77 -2.27
CA GLY A 131 -16.56 -15.97 -3.46
C GLY A 131 -16.70 -14.46 -3.25
N ALA A 132 -16.94 -13.99 -2.01
CA ALA A 132 -16.98 -12.58 -1.69
C ALA A 132 -15.56 -11.98 -1.68
N LEU A 133 -15.41 -10.79 -2.26
CA LEU A 133 -14.11 -10.12 -2.40
C LEU A 133 -13.57 -9.67 -1.04
N LEU A 134 -12.40 -10.20 -0.65
CA LEU A 134 -11.67 -9.84 0.57
C LEU A 134 -10.67 -8.70 0.33
N SER A 135 -9.97 -8.77 -0.80
CA SER A 135 -8.91 -7.84 -1.23
C SER A 135 -8.61 -8.06 -2.71
N VAL A 136 -7.73 -7.24 -3.26
CA VAL A 136 -6.96 -7.55 -4.46
C VAL A 136 -5.47 -7.60 -4.15
N VAL A 137 -4.69 -8.27 -5.00
CA VAL A 137 -3.23 -8.29 -4.91
C VAL A 137 -2.68 -6.90 -5.23
N THR A 138 -1.81 -6.35 -4.37
CA THR A 138 -1.23 -5.01 -4.54
C THR A 138 0.29 -5.05 -4.66
N ALA A 139 0.97 -5.38 -3.57
CA ALA A 139 2.42 -5.41 -3.47
C ALA A 139 2.90 -6.74 -2.85
N ARG A 140 4.18 -7.05 -3.04
CA ARG A 140 4.81 -8.24 -2.45
C ARG A 140 6.22 -7.99 -1.93
N LYS A 141 6.74 -8.93 -1.14
CA LYS A 141 8.17 -9.08 -0.86
C LYS A 141 8.54 -10.55 -0.94
N GLY A 142 9.33 -10.91 -1.95
CA GLY A 142 9.56 -12.31 -2.30
C GLY A 142 8.22 -12.99 -2.61
N ASN A 143 7.93 -14.10 -1.91
CA ASN A 143 6.70 -14.87 -2.07
C ASN A 143 5.53 -14.38 -1.19
N HIS A 144 5.71 -13.32 -0.41
CA HIS A 144 4.66 -12.81 0.47
C HIS A 144 3.92 -11.65 -0.19
N TYR A 145 2.63 -11.83 -0.40
CA TYR A 145 1.72 -10.85 -1.02
C TYR A 145 0.92 -10.13 0.06
N ALA A 146 0.81 -8.82 -0.04
CA ALA A 146 0.05 -8.01 0.91
C ALA A 146 -1.46 -8.16 0.67
N VAL A 147 -2.23 -8.22 1.76
CA VAL A 147 -3.70 -8.25 1.74
C VAL A 147 -4.22 -6.96 2.38
N SER A 148 -4.68 -6.03 1.55
CA SER A 148 -5.13 -4.71 2.01
C SER A 148 -6.57 -4.80 2.52
N THR A 149 -6.76 -4.60 3.82
CA THR A 149 -8.05 -4.76 4.50
C THR A 149 -8.20 -3.81 5.69
N PHE A 150 -9.38 -3.82 6.33
CA PHE A 150 -9.71 -2.99 7.49
C PHE A 150 -9.20 -3.50 8.83
N GLU A 151 -8.78 -4.77 8.93
CA GLU A 151 -8.61 -5.49 10.21
C GLU A 151 -7.70 -4.79 11.26
N VAL A 152 -6.81 -3.88 10.86
CA VAL A 152 -6.15 -2.93 11.77
C VAL A 152 -5.79 -1.67 10.98
N CYS A 153 -6.59 -0.62 11.08
CA CYS A 153 -6.40 0.61 10.33
C CYS A 153 -5.73 1.74 11.11
N PHE A 154 -4.64 2.25 10.54
CA PHE A 154 -4.15 3.59 10.78
C PHE A 154 -4.08 4.28 9.42
N TYR A 155 -4.58 5.49 9.34
CA TYR A 155 -4.32 6.42 8.24
C TYR A 155 -4.00 7.75 8.88
N PHE A 156 -3.15 8.56 8.25
CA PHE A 156 -3.15 9.97 8.61
C PHE A 156 -4.46 10.54 8.09
N HIS A 157 -5.39 10.81 9.01
CA HIS A 157 -6.49 11.72 8.71
C HIS A 157 -5.89 13.11 8.68
N THR A 158 -5.18 13.41 7.60
CA THR A 158 -5.15 14.78 7.14
C THR A 158 -6.63 15.14 6.97
N ILE A 159 -7.14 16.05 7.79
CA ILE A 159 -8.43 16.77 7.61
C ILE A 159 -8.35 17.47 6.25
N PHE A 160 -8.42 16.72 5.16
CA PHE A 160 -8.10 17.22 3.83
C PHE A 160 -9.08 16.70 2.77
N ALA A 161 -10.38 16.62 3.13
CA ALA A 161 -11.48 16.59 2.16
C ALA A 161 -11.63 17.90 1.34
N TYR A 162 -10.74 18.89 1.56
CA TYR A 162 -10.78 20.22 0.92
C TYR A 162 -9.50 20.58 0.13
N PHE A 163 -8.56 19.65 -0.03
CA PHE A 163 -7.23 19.99 -0.55
C PHE A 163 -6.73 18.96 -1.57
N PRO A 164 -6.99 19.18 -2.86
CA PRO A 164 -6.73 18.21 -3.94
C PRO A 164 -5.25 18.05 -4.33
N GLN A 165 -4.30 18.34 -3.44
CA GLN A 165 -2.86 18.41 -3.78
C GLN A 165 -1.93 17.87 -2.69
N LEU A 166 -2.25 16.74 -2.06
CA LEU A 166 -1.26 16.02 -1.25
C LEU A 166 -0.11 15.57 -2.15
N ARG A 167 1.01 16.30 -2.08
CA ARG A 167 2.24 15.93 -2.78
C ARG A 167 2.85 14.73 -2.07
N ILE A 168 2.79 13.60 -2.77
CA ILE A 168 3.82 12.55 -2.86
C ILE A 168 4.26 12.02 -1.50
N LEU A 169 3.87 10.77 -1.19
CA LEU A 169 4.63 9.99 -0.21
C LEU A 169 6.09 9.93 -0.70
N ARG A 170 6.98 10.60 0.01
CA ARG A 170 8.42 10.47 -0.27
C ARG A 170 8.95 9.29 0.51
N ILE A 171 9.33 8.25 -0.22
CA ILE A 171 10.03 7.09 0.33
C ILE A 171 11.52 7.41 0.29
N TYR A 172 12.14 7.46 1.47
CA TYR A 172 13.59 7.60 1.58
C TYR A 172 14.19 6.23 1.88
N PHE A 173 14.91 5.67 0.90
CA PHE A 173 15.77 4.51 1.07
C PHE A 173 17.10 4.96 1.68
N LEU A 174 17.47 4.40 2.83
CA LEU A 174 18.75 4.71 3.46
C LEU A 174 19.67 3.50 3.43
N ALA A 175 20.67 3.60 2.57
CA ALA A 175 21.68 2.56 2.33
C ALA A 175 22.68 2.37 3.48
N CYS A 176 22.64 3.16 4.55
CA CYS A 176 23.64 3.05 5.61
C CYS A 176 23.03 3.21 7.00
N TRP A 177 23.21 2.18 7.82
CA TRP A 177 22.57 2.02 9.11
C TRP A 177 23.61 1.93 10.22
N CYS A 178 23.77 3.00 10.99
CA CYS A 178 23.77 2.96 12.46
C CYS A 178 23.87 4.40 13.02
N TYR A 179 23.02 4.73 14.00
CA TYR A 179 23.07 5.93 14.87
C TYR A 179 22.44 7.27 14.43
N SER A 180 21.96 7.44 13.20
CA SER A 180 21.35 8.72 12.80
C SER A 180 20.06 9.04 13.59
N LYS A 181 19.94 10.29 14.07
CA LYS A 181 18.69 10.85 14.59
C LYS A 181 17.87 11.38 13.42
N TYR A 182 16.54 11.29 13.51
CA TYR A 182 15.64 11.63 12.41
C TYR A 182 14.61 12.68 12.85
N TYR A 183 14.34 13.62 11.97
CA TYR A 183 13.23 14.56 12.13
C TYR A 183 12.71 14.99 10.76
N GLY A 184 11.46 14.65 10.49
CA GLY A 184 10.86 14.82 9.17
C GLY A 184 11.64 14.09 8.08
N ALA A 185 12.12 14.84 7.07
CA ALA A 185 12.91 14.32 5.96
C ALA A 185 14.42 14.25 6.27
N GLU A 186 14.86 14.88 7.36
CA GLU A 186 16.26 15.15 7.64
C GLU A 186 16.88 14.11 8.59
N THR A 187 18.17 13.90 8.41
CA THR A 187 19.01 13.04 9.27
C THR A 187 20.08 13.87 9.97
N PHE A 188 20.39 13.51 11.21
CA PHE A 188 21.34 14.22 12.07
C PHE A 188 22.31 13.24 12.70
N ASN A 189 23.55 13.66 12.90
CA ASN A 189 24.58 12.81 13.51
C ASN A 189 24.47 12.82 15.05
N SER A 190 23.91 13.88 15.62
CA SER A 190 23.78 14.05 17.08
C SER A 190 22.40 14.59 17.48
N ARG A 191 22.11 14.55 18.80
CA ARG A 191 20.86 15.13 19.34
C ARG A 191 20.94 16.65 19.39
N GLU A 192 22.14 17.18 19.56
CA GLU A 192 22.45 18.60 19.63
C GLU A 192 22.19 19.26 18.27
N GLU A 193 22.70 18.67 17.17
CA GLU A 193 22.42 19.11 15.79
C GLU A 193 20.92 19.13 15.51
N LEU A 194 20.21 18.07 15.90
CA LEU A 194 18.76 18.00 15.75
C LEU A 194 18.05 19.11 16.53
N THR A 195 18.45 19.35 17.77
CA THR A 195 17.83 20.38 18.63
C THR A 195 18.08 21.78 18.07
N GLU A 196 19.28 22.03 17.57
CA GLU A 196 19.65 23.27 16.90
C GLU A 196 18.82 23.49 15.64
N TYR A 197 18.67 22.47 14.79
CA TYR A 197 17.81 22.52 13.62
C TYR A 197 16.36 22.87 13.98
N ILE A 198 15.79 22.19 14.99
CA ILE A 198 14.43 22.46 15.46
C ILE A 198 14.30 23.90 15.98
N SER A 199 15.31 24.43 16.67
CA SER A 199 15.27 25.80 17.21
C SER A 199 15.26 26.86 16.11
N LYS A 200 15.91 26.57 14.97
CA LYS A 200 15.98 27.45 13.80
C LYS A 200 14.78 27.30 12.86
N THR A 201 14.03 26.19 12.99
CA THR A 201 12.88 25.89 12.12
C THR A 201 11.64 26.63 12.61
N PRO A 202 10.99 27.46 11.78
CA PRO A 202 9.75 28.16 12.14
C PRO A 202 8.63 27.20 12.59
N PRO A 203 7.63 27.68 13.36
CA PRO A 203 6.44 26.88 13.68
C PRO A 203 5.79 26.27 12.42
N ALA A 204 5.14 25.12 12.56
CA ALA A 204 4.52 24.45 11.42
C ALA A 204 3.46 25.34 10.77
N SER A 205 3.60 25.58 9.47
CA SER A 205 2.59 26.21 8.62
C SER A 205 1.97 25.13 7.75
N VAL A 206 0.65 24.97 7.85
CA VAL A 206 -0.12 24.01 7.06
C VAL A 206 -1.33 24.73 6.52
N GLY A 207 -1.51 24.67 5.20
CA GLY A 207 -2.63 25.32 4.54
C GLY A 207 -2.87 24.77 3.13
N PRO A 208 -3.90 25.26 2.42
CA PRO A 208 -4.26 24.76 1.09
C PRO A 208 -3.12 24.86 0.06
N SER A 209 -2.36 25.95 0.11
CA SER A 209 -1.21 26.19 -0.76
C SER A 209 0.09 25.56 -0.25
N GLU A 210 0.07 24.99 0.96
CA GLU A 210 1.22 24.41 1.66
C GLU A 210 0.83 23.09 2.35
N PRO A 211 0.44 22.06 1.57
CA PRO A 211 0.05 20.78 2.11
C PRO A 211 1.23 20.08 2.78
N PRO A 212 0.98 19.28 3.84
CA PRO A 212 2.04 18.52 4.49
C PRO A 212 2.52 17.38 3.58
N THR A 213 3.73 16.90 3.82
CA THR A 213 4.35 15.76 3.13
C THR A 213 4.40 14.57 4.06
N ALA A 214 3.88 13.43 3.62
CA ALA A 214 4.03 12.15 4.31
C ALA A 214 5.37 11.51 3.92
N ILE A 215 6.12 11.03 4.91
CA ILE A 215 7.45 10.46 4.73
C ILE A 215 7.48 9.08 5.34
N LEU A 216 7.94 8.11 4.55
CA LEU A 216 8.29 6.77 5.01
C LEU A 216 9.81 6.63 5.05
N VAL A 217 10.34 6.40 6.25
CA VAL A 217 11.74 6.02 6.47
C VAL A 217 11.80 4.51 6.65
N GLN A 218 12.47 3.82 5.73
CA GLN A 218 12.64 2.36 5.75
C GLN A 218 13.91 1.96 6.53
N GLY A 219 13.98 0.69 6.96
CA GLY A 219 15.13 0.11 7.66
C GLY A 219 14.72 -0.69 8.90
N LYS A 220 15.68 -0.99 9.81
CA LYS A 220 15.40 -1.80 11.02
C LYS A 220 14.48 -1.13 12.05
N THR A 221 14.38 0.20 12.04
CA THR A 221 13.47 1.01 12.87
C THR A 221 12.66 1.89 11.93
N PRO A 222 11.71 1.30 11.19
CA PRO A 222 10.96 2.03 10.20
C PRO A 222 10.07 3.08 10.88
N ARG A 223 9.83 4.21 10.21
CA ARG A 223 9.07 5.32 10.78
C ARG A 223 8.23 6.00 9.74
N LEU A 224 7.11 6.54 10.19
CA LEU A 224 6.29 7.46 9.41
C LEU A 224 6.37 8.85 10.04
N ALA A 225 6.58 9.86 9.21
CA ALA A 225 6.52 11.24 9.63
C ALA A 225 5.57 12.03 8.73
N LEU A 226 4.91 13.02 9.32
CA LEU A 226 4.18 14.04 8.58
C LEU A 226 4.91 15.36 8.80
N VAL A 227 5.25 16.06 7.71
CA VAL A 227 6.13 17.24 7.76
C VAL A 227 5.48 18.39 7.02
N ALA A 228 5.45 19.57 7.63
CA ALA A 228 5.06 20.80 6.96
C ALA A 228 6.08 21.17 5.87
N LYS A 229 5.66 21.98 4.89
CA LYS A 229 6.53 22.42 3.78
C LYS A 229 7.79 23.14 4.26
N ASN A 230 7.73 23.79 5.42
CA ASN A 230 8.87 24.48 6.03
C ASN A 230 9.83 23.56 6.81
N GLY A 231 9.68 22.22 6.71
CA GLY A 231 10.53 21.24 7.37
C GLY A 231 10.13 20.93 8.82
N ARG A 232 9.12 21.62 9.38
CA ARG A 232 8.64 21.33 10.73
C ARG A 232 7.86 20.01 10.76
N GLN A 233 8.28 19.07 11.59
CA GLN A 233 7.56 17.82 11.80
C GLN A 233 6.25 18.06 12.56
N ILE A 234 5.17 17.49 12.06
CA ILE A 234 3.81 17.53 12.63
C ILE A 234 3.56 16.25 13.43
N ALA A 235 3.91 15.09 12.86
CA ALA A 235 3.74 13.79 13.48
C ALA A 235 4.95 12.89 13.24
N HIS A 236 5.20 11.96 14.16
CA HIS A 236 6.27 10.98 14.08
C HIS A 236 5.83 9.67 14.74
N HIS A 237 5.84 8.60 13.98
CA HIS A 237 5.40 7.28 14.43
C HIS A 237 6.53 6.29 14.23
N TYR A 238 6.96 5.66 15.32
CA TYR A 238 7.79 4.47 15.25
C TYR A 238 6.91 3.30 14.84
N LEU A 239 7.29 2.63 13.76
CA LEU A 239 6.61 1.43 13.31
C LEU A 239 7.17 0.20 14.04
N PRO A 240 6.37 -0.87 14.20
CA PRO A 240 6.80 -2.08 14.88
C PRO A 240 8.07 -2.67 14.27
N PRO A 241 9.01 -3.18 15.09
CA PRO A 241 10.16 -3.92 14.58
C PRO A 241 9.70 -5.18 13.84
N GLY A 242 10.40 -5.55 12.77
CA GLY A 242 10.09 -6.74 11.96
C GLY A 242 9.04 -6.52 10.87
N LEU A 243 8.46 -5.33 10.76
CA LEU A 243 7.59 -4.97 9.64
C LEU A 243 8.39 -4.94 8.33
N VAL A 244 7.89 -5.60 7.29
CA VAL A 244 8.53 -5.60 5.97
C VAL A 244 8.19 -4.30 5.26
N THR A 245 9.17 -3.40 5.11
CA THR A 245 8.92 -2.08 4.49
C THR A 245 9.37 -1.94 3.05
N GLU A 246 10.26 -2.81 2.60
CA GLU A 246 10.70 -2.87 1.20
C GLU A 246 9.78 -3.82 0.43
N VAL A 247 8.80 -3.26 -0.27
CA VAL A 247 7.82 -4.02 -1.05
C VAL A 247 7.87 -3.61 -2.51
N ASP A 248 7.58 -4.56 -3.39
CA ASP A 248 7.46 -4.37 -4.83
C ASP A 248 5.97 -4.22 -5.16
N TYR A 249 5.56 -3.04 -5.65
CA TYR A 249 4.24 -2.86 -6.24
C TYR A 249 4.24 -3.49 -7.63
N LEU A 250 3.20 -4.28 -7.93
CA LEU A 250 3.16 -5.19 -9.07
C LEU A 250 2.67 -4.55 -10.37
#